data_AF-A0AAU0MA46-F1
#
_entry.id   AF-A0AAU0MA46-F1
#
_cell.length_a   1.000
_cell.length_b   1.000
_cell.length_c   1.000
_cell.angle_alpha   90.00
_cell.angle_beta   90.00
_cell.angle_gamma   90.00
#
_symmetry.space_group_name_H-M   'P 1'
#
loop_
_entity.id
_entity.type
_entity.pdbx_description
1 polymer ?
#
loop_
_entity_poly.entity_id
_entity_poly.type
_entity_poly.pdbx_seq_one_letter_code
_entity_poly.pdbx_strand_id
1 'polypeptide(L)'
;MSSSSKPRTADALLEALLASPVGHALTRQLGFPEGSELRRGPGRPVGPVAFAVLGGDPGTGTDLRADADTGGGHSAADTGAASIIAATLAALGVTAIDPLRDNPAHRTADPDGRPQPPAYDSGLGAVVLDLTGLRTVAALEDVRAALRPAVRALEPSGRVVLVGPRTEDVEGLEAKAAARGLDGLNRSVAKELRGGATSNLILLAAGAGPEDLASTLDFLLSGRSAFVSGQSWQIGPRRTALPPRGAGIVPGTTPPSGAAGPARSAGARRIVVVTGAARGIGADIARTFHRAGATVVAVDVPRAGEALGAVVNEVHGTALQLDITAPDAGERIAAHVAERYGADARIQAIAHNAGITRDRLLANMDERRWAQVLDVNLAAQLRINTVLLDPGLPGGYAEDVHIVASSSTSGIAGNRGQTNYGTSKAGVIGLVLALREAYADRPLTVNAVAPGFIETDMTAAIPTLQKEIFRRTNSLHQGGRPIDVAETVVYLADPATSGVNGQVVRVCGQNIVGA
;
A
#
# COMPACT_ATOMS: atom_id res chain seq x y z
N MET A 1 -21.32 20.62 37.80
CA MET A 1 -21.73 22.01 37.51
C MET A 1 -20.99 22.51 36.28
N SER A 2 -21.78 23.00 35.31
CA SER A 2 -21.44 23.74 34.08
C SER A 2 -20.29 23.22 33.19
N SER A 3 -20.62 22.27 32.31
CA SER A 3 -19.90 22.08 31.04
C SER A 3 -20.59 22.94 29.98
N SER A 4 -19.90 24.01 29.58
CA SER A 4 -20.30 24.94 28.51
C SER A 4 -20.65 24.18 27.21
N SER A 5 -21.94 24.17 26.87
CA SER A 5 -22.47 23.63 25.62
C SER A 5 -22.44 24.68 24.49
N LYS A 6 -21.37 24.68 23.67
CA LYS A 6 -21.29 24.93 22.20
C LYS A 6 -19.90 25.49 21.80
N PRO A 7 -19.36 25.02 20.65
CA PRO A 7 -19.56 25.77 19.40
C PRO A 7 -19.96 24.88 18.20
N ARG A 8 -20.95 23.99 18.36
CA ARG A 8 -21.43 23.15 17.24
C ARG A 8 -21.97 23.96 16.04
N THR A 9 -22.32 25.24 16.22
CA THR A 9 -22.88 26.07 15.14
C THR A 9 -21.83 26.75 14.28
N ALA A 10 -20.69 27.17 14.83
CA ALA A 10 -19.64 27.85 14.06
C ALA A 10 -18.82 26.87 13.22
N ASP A 11 -18.44 25.73 13.80
CA ASP A 11 -17.75 24.67 13.06
C ASP A 11 -18.65 24.08 11.97
N ALA A 12 -19.95 23.90 12.23
CA ALA A 12 -20.90 23.43 11.22
C ALA A 12 -21.13 24.46 10.09
N LEU A 13 -21.15 25.77 10.42
CA LEU A 13 -21.21 26.83 9.41
C LEU A 13 -19.95 26.85 8.55
N LEU A 14 -18.77 26.68 9.17
CA LEU A 14 -17.50 26.61 8.46
C LEU A 14 -17.40 25.36 7.59
N GLU A 15 -17.87 24.20 8.07
CA GLU A 15 -17.96 22.98 7.27
C GLU A 15 -18.90 23.15 6.07
N ALA A 16 -20.10 23.70 6.30
CA ALA A 16 -21.05 23.98 5.23
C ALA A 16 -20.48 24.99 4.22
N LEU A 17 -19.77 26.02 4.70
CA LEU A 17 -19.10 27.00 3.85
C LEU A 17 -18.00 26.33 3.01
N LEU A 18 -17.11 25.56 3.62
CA LEU A 18 -15.99 24.87 2.94
C LEU A 18 -16.47 23.80 1.95
N ALA A 19 -17.61 23.14 2.22
CA ALA A 19 -18.24 22.18 1.33
C ALA A 19 -19.10 22.82 0.23
N SER A 20 -19.36 24.13 0.30
CA SER A 20 -20.15 24.84 -0.70
C SER A 20 -19.32 25.22 -1.94
N PRO A 21 -19.96 25.52 -3.09
CA PRO A 21 -19.28 26.07 -4.25
C PRO A 21 -18.46 27.33 -3.95
N VAL A 22 -18.94 28.16 -3.01
CA VAL A 22 -18.26 29.39 -2.57
C VAL A 22 -16.98 29.06 -1.79
N GLY A 23 -17.02 28.07 -0.88
CA GLY A 23 -15.83 27.63 -0.15
C GLY A 23 -14.81 26.96 -1.05
N HIS A 24 -15.24 26.14 -2.01
CA HIS A 24 -14.38 25.59 -3.04
C HIS A 24 -13.68 26.70 -3.85
N ALA A 25 -14.43 27.71 -4.31
CA ALA A 25 -13.86 28.87 -4.99
C ALA A 25 -12.87 29.66 -4.11
N LEU A 26 -13.17 29.85 -2.82
CA LEU A 26 -12.30 30.54 -1.87
C LEU A 26 -11.00 29.76 -1.62
N THR A 27 -11.07 28.43 -1.48
CA THR A 27 -9.88 27.58 -1.31
C THR A 27 -9.01 27.57 -2.56
N ARG A 28 -9.62 27.62 -3.76
CA ARG A 28 -8.90 27.81 -5.03
C ARG A 28 -8.21 29.18 -5.10
N GLN A 29 -8.86 30.26 -4.66
CA GLN A 29 -8.24 31.60 -4.58
C GLN A 29 -7.10 31.68 -3.56
N LEU A 30 -7.16 30.89 -2.48
CA LEU A 30 -6.10 30.75 -1.48
C LEU A 30 -5.00 29.76 -1.90
N GLY A 31 -5.05 29.23 -3.13
CA GLY A 31 -4.02 28.36 -3.70
C GLY A 31 -4.05 26.91 -3.24
N PHE A 32 -5.12 26.45 -2.58
CA PHE A 32 -5.27 25.05 -2.23
C PHE A 32 -5.90 24.27 -3.40
N PRO A 33 -5.17 23.33 -4.05
CA PRO A 33 -5.72 22.50 -5.10
C PRO A 33 -6.89 21.63 -4.56
N GLU A 34 -7.86 21.34 -5.43
CA GLU A 34 -8.91 20.36 -5.17
C GLU A 34 -8.37 18.96 -5.54
N GLY A 35 -8.64 17.97 -4.68
CA GLY A 35 -8.29 16.58 -4.96
C GLY A 35 -9.15 16.00 -6.08
N SER A 36 -8.51 15.35 -7.05
CA SER A 36 -9.17 14.60 -8.13
C SER A 36 -9.88 13.35 -7.60
N GLU A 37 -10.95 12.91 -8.26
CA GLU A 37 -11.55 11.62 -7.95
C GLU A 37 -10.55 10.48 -8.21
N LEU A 38 -10.28 9.66 -7.19
CA LEU A 38 -9.36 8.53 -7.29
C LEU A 38 -10.11 7.26 -7.71
N ARG A 39 -9.63 6.61 -8.77
CA ARG A 39 -10.06 5.26 -9.17
C ARG A 39 -9.71 4.26 -8.07
N ARG A 40 -10.74 3.61 -7.50
CA ARG A 40 -10.62 2.58 -6.45
C ARG A 40 -11.11 1.21 -6.93
N GLY A 41 -10.66 0.16 -6.25
CA GLY A 41 -11.03 -1.22 -6.54
C GLY A 41 -10.08 -1.92 -7.53
N PRO A 42 -10.40 -3.15 -7.97
CA PRO A 42 -9.47 -4.02 -8.70
C PRO A 42 -9.17 -3.58 -10.14
N GLY A 43 -9.94 -2.64 -10.69
CA GLY A 43 -9.75 -2.16 -12.06
C GLY A 43 -8.40 -1.49 -12.27
N ARG A 44 -7.75 -1.79 -13.39
CA ARG A 44 -6.55 -1.09 -13.86
C ARG A 44 -6.92 0.21 -14.61
N PRO A 45 -5.97 1.14 -14.79
CA PRO A 45 -6.07 2.19 -15.79
C PRO A 45 -6.45 1.67 -17.18
N VAL A 46 -7.16 2.50 -17.95
CA VAL A 46 -7.77 2.10 -19.23
C VAL A 46 -6.77 2.23 -20.37
N GLY A 47 -5.99 3.32 -20.38
CA GLY A 47 -4.96 3.54 -21.39
C GLY A 47 -3.85 2.47 -21.38
N PRO A 48 -3.05 2.41 -22.46
CA PRO A 48 -1.96 1.45 -22.57
C PRO A 48 -0.90 1.67 -21.49
N VAL A 49 -0.13 0.62 -21.22
CA VAL A 49 1.03 0.67 -20.33
C VAL A 49 2.29 0.89 -21.18
N ALA A 50 3.00 1.99 -20.96
CA ALA A 50 4.30 2.20 -21.59
C ALA A 50 5.38 1.45 -20.78
N PHE A 51 6.22 0.64 -21.42
CA PHE A 51 7.25 -0.15 -20.76
C PHE A 51 8.61 -0.08 -21.46
N ALA A 52 9.68 0.16 -20.70
CA ALA A 52 11.04 0.04 -21.21
C ALA A 52 12.00 -0.52 -20.17
N VAL A 53 13.03 -1.19 -20.67
CA VAL A 53 14.24 -1.55 -19.93
C VAL A 53 15.27 -0.46 -20.16
N LEU A 54 15.79 0.12 -19.08
CA LEU A 54 16.77 1.20 -19.07
C LEU A 54 17.94 0.85 -18.15
N GLY A 55 19.16 1.11 -18.62
CA GLY A 55 20.39 0.73 -17.94
C GLY A 55 20.93 -0.62 -18.41
N GLY A 56 22.24 -0.66 -18.67
CA GLY A 56 23.01 -1.80 -19.18
C GLY A 56 24.51 -1.47 -19.17
N ASP A 57 25.36 -2.48 -19.31
CA ASP A 57 26.82 -2.29 -19.41
C ASP A 57 27.15 -1.71 -20.80
N PRO A 58 27.84 -0.56 -20.93
CA PRO A 58 28.25 -0.03 -22.23
C PRO A 58 29.06 -1.03 -23.08
N GLY A 59 29.67 -2.05 -22.46
CA GLY A 59 30.41 -3.12 -23.16
C GLY A 59 29.56 -4.23 -23.81
N THR A 60 28.25 -4.32 -23.54
CA THR A 60 27.36 -5.35 -24.13
C THR A 60 26.60 -4.87 -25.37
N GLY A 61 26.97 -3.72 -25.93
CA GLY A 61 26.26 -3.11 -27.06
C GLY A 61 24.95 -2.43 -26.66
N THR A 62 24.70 -2.25 -25.36
CA THR A 62 23.50 -1.56 -24.83
C THR A 62 23.74 -0.09 -24.51
N ASP A 63 24.80 0.53 -25.07
CA ASP A 63 24.97 1.98 -25.04
C ASP A 63 23.99 2.65 -26.02
N LEU A 64 22.74 2.74 -25.59
CA LEU A 64 21.62 3.33 -26.34
C LEU A 64 21.80 4.84 -26.62
N ARG A 65 22.90 5.45 -26.18
CA ARG A 65 23.28 6.81 -26.60
C ARG A 65 23.80 6.86 -28.03
N ALA A 66 24.34 5.76 -28.56
CA ALA A 66 24.88 5.70 -29.92
C ALA A 66 23.81 5.55 -31.01
N ASP A 67 22.62 5.02 -30.67
CA ASP A 67 21.57 4.71 -31.65
C ASP A 67 20.57 5.85 -31.90
N ALA A 68 20.81 7.04 -31.36
CA ALA A 68 19.98 8.22 -31.61
C ALA A 68 20.00 8.69 -33.09
N ASP A 69 20.92 8.19 -33.91
CA ASP A 69 21.11 8.57 -35.32
C ASP A 69 20.40 7.66 -36.35
N THR A 70 19.77 6.57 -35.92
CA THR A 70 18.96 5.75 -36.83
C THR A 70 17.55 5.59 -36.28
N GLY A 71 16.54 5.99 -37.06
CA GLY A 71 15.11 5.88 -36.71
C GLY A 71 14.59 4.44 -36.61
N GLY A 72 15.41 3.49 -36.13
CA GLY A 72 15.05 2.10 -35.88
C GLY A 72 14.72 1.89 -34.41
N GLY A 73 13.45 1.64 -34.11
CA GLY A 73 13.05 1.13 -32.80
C GLY A 73 13.63 -0.25 -32.58
N HIS A 74 14.53 -0.39 -31.61
CA HIS A 74 14.86 -1.71 -31.08
C HIS A 74 13.67 -2.17 -30.24
N SER A 75 12.96 -3.19 -30.74
CA SER A 75 11.92 -3.86 -29.97
C SER A 75 12.52 -4.46 -28.69
N ALA A 76 11.69 -4.69 -27.67
CA ALA A 76 12.02 -5.41 -26.44
C ALA A 76 12.66 -6.83 -26.64
N ALA A 77 12.85 -7.29 -27.89
CA ALA A 77 13.45 -8.56 -28.24
C ALA A 77 14.99 -8.59 -28.29
N ASP A 78 15.69 -7.45 -28.25
CA ASP A 78 17.15 -7.42 -28.51
C ASP A 78 18.05 -7.33 -27.26
N THR A 79 17.47 -7.45 -26.06
CA THR A 79 18.24 -7.66 -24.83
C THR A 79 18.37 -9.16 -24.56
N GLY A 80 19.56 -9.74 -24.72
CA GLY A 80 19.82 -11.18 -24.55
C GLY A 80 19.51 -11.80 -23.17
N ALA A 81 18.99 -11.02 -22.22
CA ALA A 81 18.31 -11.50 -21.02
C ALA A 81 16.87 -10.98 -21.02
N ALA A 82 15.88 -11.87 -21.08
CA ALA A 82 14.47 -11.49 -21.02
C ALA A 82 14.18 -10.74 -19.70
N SER A 83 13.69 -9.50 -19.78
CA SER A 83 13.30 -8.74 -18.60
C SER A 83 12.20 -9.48 -17.83
N ILE A 84 12.46 -9.76 -16.56
CA ILE A 84 11.47 -10.37 -15.68
C ILE A 84 10.22 -9.49 -15.52
N ILE A 85 10.38 -8.16 -15.64
CA ILE A 85 9.26 -7.21 -15.57
C ILE A 85 8.37 -7.37 -16.80
N ALA A 86 8.96 -7.51 -17.99
CA ALA A 86 8.21 -7.81 -19.21
C ALA A 86 7.44 -9.13 -19.08
N ALA A 87 8.10 -10.17 -18.57
CA ALA A 87 7.46 -11.47 -18.31
C ALA A 87 6.31 -11.37 -17.30
N THR A 88 6.48 -10.60 -16.22
CA THR A 88 5.43 -10.35 -15.23
C THR A 88 4.24 -9.59 -15.85
N LEU A 89 4.49 -8.52 -16.63
CA LEU A 89 3.43 -7.77 -17.30
C LEU A 89 2.62 -8.68 -18.24
N ALA A 90 3.30 -9.52 -19.03
CA ALA A 90 2.65 -10.51 -19.89
C ALA A 90 1.82 -11.52 -19.07
N ALA A 91 2.35 -12.05 -17.96
CA ALA A 91 1.64 -12.97 -17.08
C ALA A 91 0.39 -12.33 -16.42
N LEU A 92 0.42 -11.02 -16.21
CA LEU A 92 -0.71 -10.24 -15.73
C LEU A 92 -1.72 -9.86 -16.84
N GLY A 93 -1.47 -10.25 -18.08
CA GLY A 93 -2.29 -9.89 -19.24
C GLY A 93 -2.20 -8.39 -19.59
N VAL A 94 -1.10 -7.73 -19.24
CA VAL A 94 -0.84 -6.33 -19.59
C VAL A 94 -0.08 -6.28 -20.90
N THR A 95 -0.72 -5.78 -21.95
CA THR A 95 -0.05 -5.44 -23.20
C THR A 95 0.64 -4.09 -23.04
N ALA A 96 1.95 -4.07 -23.24
CA ALA A 96 2.74 -2.84 -23.15
C ALA A 96 3.11 -2.28 -24.53
N ILE A 97 3.29 -0.97 -24.59
CA ILE A 97 3.81 -0.24 -25.75
C ILE A 97 5.19 0.34 -25.43
N ASP A 98 5.98 0.61 -26.46
CA ASP A 98 7.26 1.28 -26.28
C ASP A 98 7.05 2.75 -25.84
N PRO A 99 7.80 3.23 -24.83
CA PRO A 99 7.68 4.62 -24.42
C PRO A 99 8.35 5.56 -25.42
N LEU A 100 7.70 6.69 -25.67
CA LEU A 100 8.33 7.83 -26.33
C LEU A 100 9.51 8.34 -25.49
N ARG A 101 10.58 8.76 -26.17
CA ARG A 101 11.79 9.29 -25.53
C ARG A 101 12.03 10.74 -25.93
N ASP A 102 12.22 11.60 -24.94
CA ASP A 102 12.57 13.00 -25.15
C ASP A 102 14.06 13.16 -25.49
N ASN A 103 14.35 13.19 -26.79
CA ASN A 103 15.64 13.56 -27.35
C ASN A 103 15.63 15.04 -27.80
N PRO A 104 16.54 15.91 -27.29
CA PRO A 104 16.67 17.30 -27.73
C PRO A 104 16.70 17.51 -29.26
N ALA A 105 17.31 16.61 -30.02
CA ALA A 105 17.42 16.70 -31.48
C ALA A 105 16.07 16.52 -32.19
N HIS A 106 15.11 15.83 -31.57
CA HIS A 106 13.83 15.47 -32.18
C HIS A 106 12.65 16.25 -31.59
N ARG A 107 12.91 17.31 -30.81
CA ARG A 107 11.87 18.14 -30.21
C ARG A 107 11.19 19.00 -31.26
N THR A 108 9.87 19.08 -31.19
CA THR A 108 9.09 20.08 -31.94
C THR A 108 9.12 21.42 -31.19
N ALA A 109 8.62 22.50 -31.81
CA ALA A 109 8.47 23.80 -31.14
C ALA A 109 6.99 24.16 -30.99
N ASP A 110 6.62 24.75 -29.85
CA ASP A 110 5.30 25.37 -29.68
C ASP A 110 5.21 26.73 -30.40
N PRO A 111 4.04 27.40 -30.45
CA PRO A 111 3.90 28.71 -31.11
C PRO A 111 4.81 29.82 -30.55
N ASP A 112 5.29 29.68 -29.31
CA ASP A 112 6.24 30.61 -28.68
C ASP A 112 7.71 30.20 -28.93
N GLY A 113 7.95 29.18 -29.77
CA GLY A 113 9.27 28.66 -30.09
C GLY A 113 9.87 27.76 -29.01
N ARG A 114 9.11 27.35 -27.99
CA ARG A 114 9.64 26.52 -26.89
C ARG A 114 9.70 25.04 -27.30
N PRO A 115 10.79 24.33 -26.99
CA PRO A 115 10.98 22.95 -27.42
C PRO A 115 10.09 21.98 -26.63
N GLN A 116 9.24 21.23 -27.35
CA GLN A 116 8.31 20.25 -26.83
C GLN A 116 8.84 18.82 -27.02
N PRO A 117 8.72 17.95 -26.00
CA PRO A 117 9.01 16.53 -26.16
C PRO A 117 7.99 15.88 -27.10
N PRO A 118 8.27 14.68 -27.64
CA PRO A 118 7.26 13.91 -28.35
C PRO A 118 6.03 13.65 -27.46
N ALA A 119 4.85 13.55 -28.07
CA ALA A 119 3.58 13.37 -27.37
C ALA A 119 2.92 12.05 -27.79
N TYR A 120 2.25 11.40 -26.83
CA TYR A 120 1.46 10.20 -27.12
C TYR A 120 0.13 10.60 -27.76
N ASP A 121 -0.35 9.79 -28.71
CA ASP A 121 -1.62 10.03 -29.41
C ASP A 121 -2.85 9.80 -28.51
N SER A 122 -2.68 9.02 -27.43
CA SER A 122 -3.71 8.71 -26.44
C SER A 122 -3.18 8.79 -25.02
N GLY A 123 -4.08 8.94 -24.05
CA GLY A 123 -3.71 8.92 -22.63
C GLY A 123 -3.13 7.58 -22.20
N LEU A 124 -2.05 7.61 -21.41
CA LEU A 124 -1.42 6.42 -20.85
C LEU A 124 -2.10 6.01 -19.55
N GLY A 125 -2.37 4.71 -19.41
CA GLY A 125 -2.84 4.14 -18.15
C GLY A 125 -1.71 4.05 -17.13
N ALA A 126 -0.54 3.60 -17.57
CA ALA A 126 0.64 3.52 -16.72
C ALA A 126 1.95 3.65 -17.49
N VAL A 127 3.03 3.88 -16.74
CA VAL A 127 4.41 3.81 -17.18
C VAL A 127 5.16 2.90 -16.23
N VAL A 128 5.82 1.88 -16.77
CA VAL A 128 6.64 0.94 -16.01
C VAL A 128 8.07 0.98 -16.56
N LEU A 129 9.04 1.33 -15.74
CA LEU A 129 10.44 1.37 -16.15
C LEU A 129 11.24 0.32 -15.39
N ASP A 130 11.84 -0.63 -16.12
CA ASP A 130 12.82 -1.56 -15.58
C ASP A 130 14.18 -0.87 -15.56
N LEU A 131 14.64 -0.55 -14.35
CA LEU A 131 15.88 0.15 -14.03
C LEU A 131 16.86 -0.79 -13.30
N THR A 132 16.60 -2.10 -13.29
CA THR A 132 17.41 -3.10 -12.55
C THR A 132 18.86 -3.15 -13.03
N GLY A 133 19.09 -2.82 -14.30
CA GLY A 133 20.40 -2.69 -14.95
C GLY A 133 21.10 -1.35 -14.75
N LEU A 134 20.51 -0.38 -14.04
CA LEU A 134 21.09 0.96 -13.89
C LEU A 134 22.37 0.93 -13.02
N ARG A 135 23.50 1.40 -13.59
CA ARG A 135 24.82 1.39 -12.92
C ARG A 135 25.52 2.76 -12.86
N THR A 136 25.13 3.72 -13.69
CA THR A 136 25.81 5.01 -13.80
C THR A 136 24.85 6.16 -13.54
N VAL A 137 25.39 7.30 -13.09
CA VAL A 137 24.62 8.55 -12.93
C VAL A 137 24.13 9.02 -14.30
N ALA A 138 24.94 8.84 -15.34
CA ALA A 138 24.57 9.20 -16.69
C ALA A 138 23.29 8.46 -17.14
N ALA A 139 23.12 7.18 -16.81
CA ALA A 139 21.91 6.41 -17.19
C ALA A 139 20.60 6.96 -16.58
N LEU A 140 20.65 7.82 -15.55
CA LEU A 140 19.46 8.51 -15.03
C LEU A 140 18.83 9.46 -16.05
N GLU A 141 19.60 9.93 -17.04
CA GLU A 141 19.07 10.74 -18.13
C GLU A 141 18.06 9.98 -18.99
N ASP A 142 18.24 8.66 -19.19
CA ASP A 142 17.29 7.83 -19.93
C ASP A 142 15.94 7.73 -19.19
N VAL A 143 15.99 7.73 -17.86
CA VAL A 143 14.79 7.77 -17.00
C VAL A 143 14.04 9.08 -17.21
N ARG A 144 14.75 10.23 -17.21
CA ARG A 144 14.16 11.54 -17.50
C ARG A 144 13.57 11.57 -18.91
N ALA A 145 14.30 11.06 -19.90
CA ALA A 145 13.90 11.05 -21.30
C ALA A 145 12.61 10.24 -21.52
N ALA A 146 12.46 9.09 -20.85
CA ALA A 146 11.24 8.27 -20.91
C ALA A 146 10.07 8.86 -20.11
N LEU A 147 10.33 9.40 -18.91
CA LEU A 147 9.26 9.93 -18.05
C LEU A 147 8.69 11.25 -18.55
N ARG A 148 9.49 12.18 -19.08
CA ARG A 148 9.02 13.52 -19.47
C ARG A 148 7.79 13.52 -20.41
N PRO A 149 7.76 12.76 -21.52
CA PRO A 149 6.57 12.69 -22.36
C PRO A 149 5.45 11.89 -21.69
N ALA A 150 5.79 10.83 -20.95
CA ALA A 150 4.83 9.89 -20.40
C ALA A 150 4.00 10.48 -19.25
N VAL A 151 4.63 11.22 -18.32
CA VAL A 151 3.93 11.87 -17.20
C VAL A 151 2.93 12.94 -17.67
N ARG A 152 3.13 13.52 -18.86
CA ARG A 152 2.20 14.47 -19.48
C ARG A 152 0.99 13.77 -20.10
N ALA A 153 1.15 12.51 -20.51
CA ALA A 153 0.12 11.72 -21.16
C ALA A 153 -0.68 10.85 -20.18
N LEU A 154 -0.30 10.75 -18.90
CA LEU A 154 -1.02 9.94 -17.91
C LEU A 154 -2.49 10.36 -17.79
N GLU A 155 -3.38 9.39 -17.85
CA GLU A 155 -4.80 9.58 -17.56
C GLU A 155 -5.04 9.90 -16.07
N PRO A 156 -6.24 10.41 -15.68
CA PRO A 156 -6.61 10.52 -14.28
C PRO A 156 -6.49 9.18 -13.56
N SER A 157 -5.89 9.18 -12.37
CA SER A 157 -5.51 7.97 -11.63
C SER A 157 -4.59 7.03 -12.44
N GLY A 158 -3.72 7.58 -13.28
CA GLY A 158 -2.63 6.83 -13.91
C GLY A 158 -1.57 6.35 -12.92
N ARG A 159 -0.60 5.56 -13.39
CA ARG A 159 0.43 4.93 -12.54
C ARG A 159 1.83 5.10 -13.12
N VAL A 160 2.79 5.43 -12.27
CA VAL A 160 4.23 5.32 -12.56
C VAL A 160 4.80 4.27 -11.62
N VAL A 161 5.43 3.23 -12.19
CA VAL A 161 6.11 2.19 -11.42
C VAL A 161 7.54 2.10 -11.91
N LEU A 162 8.49 2.40 -11.02
CA LEU A 162 9.91 2.22 -11.29
C LEU A 162 10.35 0.91 -10.65
N VAL A 163 11.15 0.09 -11.33
CA VAL A 163 11.70 -1.15 -10.79
C VAL A 163 13.22 -1.05 -10.81
N GLY A 164 13.84 -0.74 -9.68
CA GLY A 164 15.28 -0.61 -9.54
C GLY A 164 15.91 -1.78 -8.77
N PRO A 165 17.25 -1.88 -8.76
CA PRO A 165 17.95 -2.85 -7.93
C PRO A 165 17.95 -2.40 -6.47
N ARG A 166 18.10 -3.33 -5.53
CA ARG A 166 18.43 -2.94 -4.15
C ARG A 166 19.84 -2.37 -4.09
N THR A 167 20.03 -1.31 -3.30
CA THR A 167 21.34 -0.66 -3.15
C THR A 167 22.39 -1.61 -2.59
N GLU A 168 21.98 -2.53 -1.71
CA GLU A 168 22.84 -3.56 -1.12
C GLU A 168 23.25 -4.66 -2.10
N ASP A 169 22.54 -4.83 -3.22
CA ASP A 169 22.80 -5.90 -4.20
C ASP A 169 23.67 -5.43 -5.39
N VAL A 170 23.98 -4.13 -5.47
CA VAL A 170 24.81 -3.57 -6.55
C VAL A 170 26.23 -3.27 -6.09
N GLU A 171 27.20 -3.57 -6.94
CA GLU A 171 28.62 -3.30 -6.69
C GLU A 171 29.07 -1.96 -7.31
N GLY A 172 30.02 -1.31 -6.67
CA GLY A 172 30.59 -0.04 -7.12
C GLY A 172 29.89 1.20 -6.54
N LEU A 173 30.70 2.25 -6.27
CA LEU A 173 30.24 3.47 -5.61
C LEU A 173 29.18 4.21 -6.44
N GLU A 174 29.40 4.34 -7.76
CA GLU A 174 28.48 5.05 -8.64
C GLU A 174 27.15 4.32 -8.77
N ALA A 175 27.16 3.00 -8.94
CA ALA A 175 25.95 2.19 -9.04
C ALA A 175 25.11 2.27 -7.76
N LYS A 176 25.73 2.21 -6.58
CA LYS A 176 25.05 2.40 -5.29
C LYS A 176 24.42 3.78 -5.17
N ALA A 177 25.14 4.84 -5.58
CA ALA A 177 24.63 6.20 -5.56
C ALA A 177 23.44 6.38 -6.53
N ALA A 178 23.56 5.85 -7.74
CA ALA A 178 22.52 5.94 -8.77
C ALA A 178 21.26 5.14 -8.39
N ALA A 179 21.42 3.91 -7.88
CA ALA A 179 20.32 3.08 -7.37
C ALA A 179 19.58 3.77 -6.21
N ARG A 180 20.31 4.34 -5.24
CA ARG A 180 19.67 5.09 -4.14
C ARG A 180 18.96 6.36 -4.62
N GLY A 181 19.49 7.01 -5.65
CA GLY A 181 18.90 8.19 -6.29
C GLY A 181 17.48 7.95 -6.83
N LEU A 182 17.14 6.71 -7.19
CA LEU A 182 15.78 6.35 -7.66
C LEU A 182 14.69 6.61 -6.62
N ASP A 183 14.98 6.49 -5.32
CA ASP A 183 14.01 6.80 -4.26
C ASP A 183 13.69 8.30 -4.23
N GLY A 184 14.70 9.14 -4.42
CA GLY A 184 14.53 10.60 -4.55
C GLY A 184 13.72 10.96 -5.79
N LEU A 185 14.06 10.37 -6.94
CA LEU A 185 13.35 10.56 -8.20
C LEU A 185 11.87 10.14 -8.06
N ASN A 186 11.60 8.94 -7.56
CA ASN A 186 10.24 8.43 -7.34
C ASN A 186 9.39 9.39 -6.50
N ARG A 187 9.95 9.86 -5.38
CA ARG A 187 9.25 10.77 -4.46
C ARG A 187 9.00 12.13 -5.11
N SER A 188 9.93 12.66 -5.89
CA SER A 188 9.74 13.93 -6.59
C SER A 188 8.71 13.81 -7.70
N VAL A 189 8.78 12.76 -8.53
CA VAL A 189 7.79 12.50 -9.58
C VAL A 189 6.39 12.39 -8.99
N ALA A 190 6.20 11.63 -7.90
CA ALA A 190 4.90 11.53 -7.22
C ALA A 190 4.30 12.88 -6.77
N LYS A 191 5.13 13.90 -6.49
CA LYS A 191 4.67 15.26 -6.14
C LYS A 191 4.36 16.13 -7.34
N GLU A 192 4.91 15.81 -8.51
CA GLU A 192 4.71 16.53 -9.76
C GLU A 192 3.53 15.98 -10.58
N LEU A 193 3.15 14.72 -10.33
CA LEU A 193 2.00 14.08 -10.95
C LEU A 193 0.69 14.83 -10.66
N ARG A 194 -0.23 14.74 -11.63
CA ARG A 194 -1.56 15.39 -11.57
C ARG A 194 -2.67 14.36 -11.73
N GLY A 195 -3.92 14.80 -11.55
CA GLY A 195 -5.10 13.97 -11.81
C GLY A 195 -5.21 12.73 -10.92
N GLY A 196 -4.57 12.73 -9.74
CA GLY A 196 -4.60 11.59 -8.81
C GLY A 196 -3.71 10.42 -9.23
N ALA A 197 -2.81 10.63 -10.18
CA ALA A 197 -1.81 9.63 -10.53
C ALA A 197 -0.81 9.41 -9.38
N THR A 198 -0.27 8.20 -9.28
CA THR A 198 0.67 7.81 -8.22
C THR A 198 2.00 7.34 -8.83
N SER A 199 3.10 7.55 -8.11
CA SER A 199 4.40 6.96 -8.44
C SER A 199 4.91 6.10 -7.29
N ASN A 200 5.41 4.90 -7.60
CA ASN A 200 6.01 4.01 -6.60
C ASN A 200 7.28 3.35 -7.16
N LEU A 201 8.21 3.00 -6.26
CA LEU A 201 9.48 2.35 -6.59
C LEU A 201 9.52 0.94 -6.03
N ILE A 202 9.78 -0.05 -6.87
CA ILE A 202 10.09 -1.41 -6.46
C ILE A 202 11.61 -1.56 -6.44
N LEU A 203 12.15 -1.97 -5.30
CA LEU A 203 13.55 -2.37 -5.12
C LEU A 203 13.57 -3.89 -5.14
N LEU A 204 14.00 -4.45 -6.26
CA LEU A 204 13.96 -5.88 -6.51
C LEU A 204 15.28 -6.54 -6.12
N ALA A 205 15.21 -7.56 -5.26
CA ALA A 205 16.38 -8.31 -4.85
C ALA A 205 16.87 -9.26 -5.96
N ALA A 206 18.16 -9.52 -5.97
CA ALA A 206 18.73 -10.56 -6.83
C ALA A 206 18.05 -11.92 -6.56
N GLY A 207 17.73 -12.65 -7.63
CA GLY A 207 17.09 -13.97 -7.55
C GLY A 207 15.55 -13.96 -7.44
N ALA A 208 14.91 -12.79 -7.35
CA ALA A 208 13.45 -12.69 -7.46
C ALA A 208 12.97 -12.98 -8.89
N GLY A 209 11.92 -13.78 -9.02
CA GLY A 209 11.31 -14.17 -10.29
C GLY A 209 10.03 -13.38 -10.63
N PRO A 210 9.47 -13.57 -11.85
CA PRO A 210 8.24 -12.90 -12.28
C PRO A 210 7.05 -13.09 -11.33
N GLU A 211 6.95 -14.27 -10.71
CA GLU A 211 5.95 -14.60 -9.72
C GLU A 211 6.04 -13.70 -8.49
N ASP A 212 7.26 -13.42 -7.99
CA ASP A 212 7.52 -12.60 -6.78
C ASP A 212 7.06 -11.16 -6.99
N LEU A 213 7.20 -10.68 -8.22
CA LEU A 213 6.82 -9.33 -8.63
C LEU A 213 5.31 -9.19 -8.92
N ALA A 214 4.67 -10.25 -9.41
CA ALA A 214 3.32 -10.19 -10.00
C ALA A 214 2.27 -9.55 -9.08
N SER A 215 2.21 -9.95 -7.81
CA SER A 215 1.21 -9.43 -6.87
C SER A 215 1.40 -7.94 -6.58
N THR A 216 2.65 -7.50 -6.41
CA THR A 216 2.98 -6.10 -6.15
C THR A 216 2.71 -5.24 -7.38
N LEU A 217 3.11 -5.71 -8.56
CA LEU A 217 2.89 -4.98 -9.80
C LEU A 217 1.39 -4.87 -10.13
N ASP A 218 0.60 -5.93 -9.93
CA ASP A 218 -0.86 -5.87 -10.09
C ASP A 218 -1.51 -4.88 -9.10
N PHE A 219 -1.09 -4.91 -7.83
CA PHE A 219 -1.58 -3.97 -6.82
C PHE A 219 -1.30 -2.51 -7.21
N LEU A 220 -0.05 -2.21 -7.59
CA LEU A 220 0.38 -0.87 -7.97
C LEU A 220 -0.22 -0.40 -9.31
N LEU A 221 -0.53 -1.31 -10.23
CA LEU A 221 -1.19 -1.00 -11.49
C LEU A 221 -2.72 -0.96 -11.39
N SER A 222 -3.32 -1.13 -10.21
CA SER A 222 -4.78 -1.14 -10.02
C SER A 222 -5.27 0.05 -9.19
N GLY A 223 -6.60 0.22 -9.13
CA GLY A 223 -7.26 1.15 -8.21
C GLY A 223 -7.12 0.75 -6.72
N ARG A 224 -6.61 -0.44 -6.42
CA ARG A 224 -6.41 -0.91 -5.03
C ARG A 224 -5.32 -0.13 -4.31
N SER A 225 -4.36 0.43 -5.06
CA SER A 225 -3.26 1.27 -4.55
C SER A 225 -3.57 2.78 -4.62
N ALA A 226 -4.84 3.18 -4.76
CA ALA A 226 -5.25 4.57 -4.99
C ALA A 226 -4.63 5.61 -4.05
N PHE A 227 -4.39 5.25 -2.79
CA PHE A 227 -3.82 6.14 -1.78
C PHE A 227 -2.39 5.79 -1.36
N VAL A 228 -1.70 4.97 -2.16
CA VAL A 228 -0.30 4.57 -1.98
C VAL A 228 0.55 5.25 -3.06
N SER A 229 1.29 6.28 -2.66
CA SER A 229 2.12 7.09 -3.57
C SER A 229 3.41 7.52 -2.89
N GLY A 230 4.48 7.64 -3.67
CA GLY A 230 5.83 7.94 -3.23
C GLY A 230 6.41 6.90 -2.26
N GLN A 231 5.91 5.67 -2.29
CA GLN A 231 6.40 4.57 -1.47
C GLN A 231 7.44 3.75 -2.24
N SER A 232 8.28 3.07 -1.48
CA SER A 232 9.32 2.17 -1.99
C SER A 232 9.12 0.79 -1.38
N TRP A 233 9.16 -0.23 -2.23
CA TRP A 233 8.80 -1.61 -1.91
C TRP A 233 10.04 -2.49 -2.03
N GLN A 234 10.38 -3.28 -1.02
CA GLN A 234 11.41 -4.32 -1.19
C GLN A 234 10.73 -5.65 -1.51
N ILE A 235 11.13 -6.24 -2.63
CA ILE A 235 10.64 -7.55 -3.06
C ILE A 235 11.84 -8.48 -3.19
N GLY A 236 11.79 -9.60 -2.48
CA GLY A 236 12.77 -10.68 -2.59
C GLY A 236 12.14 -11.98 -3.11
N PRO A 237 12.97 -13.02 -3.31
CA PRO A 237 12.47 -14.35 -3.68
C PRO A 237 11.52 -14.88 -2.60
N ARG A 238 10.39 -15.48 -3.02
CA ARG A 238 9.47 -16.17 -2.12
C ARG A 238 10.13 -17.38 -1.47
N ARG A 239 9.64 -17.72 -0.28
CA ARG A 239 10.06 -18.93 0.47
C ARG A 239 9.08 -20.10 0.35
N THR A 240 7.88 -19.84 -0.16
CA THR A 240 6.83 -20.84 -0.39
C THR A 240 6.44 -20.86 -1.85
N ALA A 241 6.05 -22.04 -2.34
CA ALA A 241 5.41 -22.14 -3.65
C ALA A 241 4.06 -21.42 -3.63
N LEU A 242 3.64 -20.86 -4.77
CA LEU A 242 2.32 -20.28 -4.92
C LEU A 242 1.25 -21.36 -4.68
N PRO A 243 0.13 -21.02 -4.00
CA PRO A 243 -1.00 -21.92 -3.95
C PRO A 243 -1.61 -22.07 -5.37
N PRO A 244 -2.39 -23.14 -5.63
CA PRO A 244 -3.03 -23.36 -6.93
C PRO A 244 -3.83 -22.13 -7.41
N ARG A 245 -3.89 -21.89 -8.73
CA ARG A 245 -4.63 -20.76 -9.32
C ARG A 245 -6.07 -20.68 -8.76
N GLY A 246 -6.47 -19.49 -8.29
CA GLY A 246 -7.77 -19.26 -7.65
C GLY A 246 -7.81 -19.46 -6.13
N ALA A 247 -6.66 -19.76 -5.52
CA ALA A 247 -6.47 -19.77 -4.08
C ALA A 247 -5.71 -18.54 -3.56
N GLY A 248 -5.65 -17.41 -4.29
CA GLY A 248 -5.14 -16.09 -3.84
C GLY A 248 -6.24 -15.27 -3.13
N ILE A 249 -5.88 -14.31 -2.26
CA ILE A 249 -6.87 -13.49 -1.52
C ILE A 249 -7.39 -12.41 -2.48
N VAL A 250 -6.54 -11.84 -3.33
CA VAL A 250 -6.90 -10.71 -4.18
C VAL A 250 -7.95 -11.05 -5.26
N PRO A 251 -9.05 -10.27 -5.39
CA PRO A 251 -9.99 -10.39 -6.50
C PRO A 251 -9.36 -9.90 -7.81
N GLY A 252 -9.33 -10.74 -8.85
CA GLY A 252 -8.77 -10.39 -10.16
C GLY A 252 -8.42 -11.55 -11.09
N THR A 253 -8.48 -12.80 -10.63
CA THR A 253 -8.49 -13.97 -11.52
C THR A 253 -9.94 -14.34 -11.81
N THR A 254 -10.56 -13.67 -12.78
CA THR A 254 -11.91 -14.02 -13.24
C THR A 254 -11.87 -15.44 -13.82
N PRO A 255 -12.64 -16.42 -13.30
CA PRO A 255 -13.01 -17.57 -14.11
C PRO A 255 -13.91 -17.07 -15.26
N PRO A 256 -13.97 -17.76 -16.41
CA PRO A 256 -14.92 -17.40 -17.46
C PRO A 256 -16.35 -17.33 -16.87
N SER A 257 -17.00 -16.18 -17.12
CA SER A 257 -18.37 -15.87 -16.71
C SER A 257 -19.33 -16.95 -17.21
N GLY A 258 -20.12 -17.57 -16.31
CA GLY A 258 -21.24 -18.42 -16.75
C GLY A 258 -21.81 -19.49 -15.83
N ALA A 259 -21.55 -19.52 -14.52
CA ALA A 259 -22.21 -20.52 -13.66
C ALA A 259 -22.70 -19.93 -12.33
N ALA A 260 -23.96 -19.50 -12.32
CA ALA A 260 -24.78 -19.57 -11.12
C ALA A 260 -25.05 -21.06 -10.85
N GLY A 261 -24.38 -21.63 -9.84
CA GLY A 261 -24.52 -23.02 -9.43
C GLY A 261 -24.11 -23.19 -7.96
N PRO A 262 -24.69 -24.17 -7.25
CA PRO A 262 -24.71 -24.22 -5.79
C PRO A 262 -23.34 -24.53 -5.20
N ALA A 263 -23.11 -24.01 -3.99
CA ALA A 263 -22.07 -24.41 -3.03
C ALA A 263 -20.77 -24.95 -3.65
N ARG A 264 -19.77 -24.07 -3.81
CA ARG A 264 -18.37 -24.52 -3.97
C ARG A 264 -18.08 -25.57 -2.91
N SER A 265 -17.61 -26.74 -3.32
CA SER A 265 -17.06 -27.75 -2.42
C SER A 265 -16.01 -27.10 -1.51
N ALA A 266 -15.98 -27.56 -0.26
CA ALA A 266 -15.16 -27.06 0.84
C ALA A 266 -13.64 -27.25 0.65
N GLY A 267 -13.09 -26.82 -0.48
CA GLY A 267 -11.67 -26.50 -0.60
C GLY A 267 -11.39 -25.26 0.25
N ALA A 268 -10.53 -25.43 1.27
CA ALA A 268 -10.37 -24.56 2.43
C ALA A 268 -10.35 -23.06 2.11
N ARG A 269 -11.44 -22.36 2.43
CA ARG A 269 -11.41 -20.88 2.52
C ARG A 269 -10.43 -20.50 3.63
N ARG A 270 -9.50 -19.59 3.34
CA ARG A 270 -8.54 -19.10 4.33
C ARG A 270 -9.25 -18.36 5.44
N ILE A 271 -8.92 -18.72 6.67
CA ILE A 271 -9.35 -18.08 7.90
C ILE A 271 -8.42 -16.91 8.18
N VAL A 272 -9.01 -15.72 8.30
CA VAL A 272 -8.30 -14.49 8.62
C VAL A 272 -8.90 -13.86 9.86
N VAL A 273 -8.05 -13.30 10.71
CA VAL A 273 -8.45 -12.62 11.95
C VAL A 273 -8.29 -11.11 11.77
N VAL A 274 -9.30 -10.33 12.14
CA VAL A 274 -9.23 -8.86 12.11
C VAL A 274 -9.57 -8.31 13.48
N THR A 275 -8.63 -7.60 14.12
CA THR A 275 -8.87 -6.96 15.41
C THR A 275 -9.40 -5.52 15.25
N GLY A 276 -10.26 -5.08 16.17
CA GLY A 276 -10.92 -3.78 16.08
C GLY A 276 -11.87 -3.70 14.87
N ALA A 277 -12.57 -4.80 14.58
CA ALA A 277 -13.32 -5.00 13.35
C ALA A 277 -14.75 -4.44 13.37
N ALA A 278 -15.25 -3.91 14.50
CA ALA A 278 -16.64 -3.50 14.61
C ALA A 278 -17.01 -2.27 13.78
N ARG A 279 -16.04 -1.44 13.37
CA ARG A 279 -16.27 -0.20 12.60
C ARG A 279 -15.02 0.33 11.90
N GLY A 280 -15.19 1.39 11.11
CA GLY A 280 -14.09 2.14 10.50
C GLY A 280 -13.19 1.26 9.64
N ILE A 281 -11.86 1.45 9.79
CA ILE A 281 -10.85 0.71 9.02
C ILE A 281 -10.95 -0.80 9.23
N GLY A 282 -11.18 -1.27 10.46
CA GLY A 282 -11.28 -2.70 10.74
C GLY A 282 -12.47 -3.36 10.05
N ALA A 283 -13.61 -2.68 9.98
CA ALA A 283 -14.78 -3.18 9.25
C ALA A 283 -14.50 -3.27 7.74
N ASP A 284 -13.83 -2.27 7.15
CA ASP A 284 -13.48 -2.31 5.73
C ASP A 284 -12.38 -3.34 5.41
N ILE A 285 -11.45 -3.61 6.34
CA ILE A 285 -10.51 -4.74 6.25
C ILE A 285 -11.29 -6.05 6.21
N ALA A 286 -12.25 -6.26 7.14
CA ALA A 286 -13.08 -7.46 7.17
C ALA A 286 -13.88 -7.65 5.86
N ARG A 287 -14.54 -6.59 5.37
CA ARG A 287 -15.27 -6.62 4.09
C ARG A 287 -14.38 -6.90 2.90
N THR A 288 -13.16 -6.37 2.91
CA THR A 288 -12.20 -6.55 1.81
C THR A 288 -11.64 -7.97 1.80
N PHE A 289 -11.33 -8.55 2.96
CA PHE A 289 -11.00 -9.98 3.08
C PHE A 289 -12.15 -10.89 2.64
N HIS A 290 -13.39 -10.51 2.95
CA HIS A 290 -14.55 -11.27 2.50
C HIS A 290 -14.77 -11.19 0.99
N ARG A 291 -14.66 -10.00 0.38
CA ARG A 291 -14.69 -9.82 -1.08
C ARG A 291 -13.61 -10.66 -1.78
N ALA A 292 -12.50 -10.84 -1.09
CA ALA A 292 -11.37 -11.68 -1.45
C ALA A 292 -11.58 -13.21 -1.23
N GLY A 293 -12.75 -13.62 -0.73
CA GLY A 293 -13.09 -15.03 -0.52
C GLY A 293 -12.55 -15.65 0.77
N ALA A 294 -12.03 -14.85 1.71
CA ALA A 294 -11.60 -15.33 3.02
C ALA A 294 -12.78 -15.53 3.98
N THR A 295 -12.61 -16.46 4.91
CA THR A 295 -13.44 -16.65 6.10
C THR A 295 -12.95 -15.71 7.19
N VAL A 296 -13.78 -14.76 7.59
CA VAL A 296 -13.38 -13.71 8.54
C VAL A 296 -13.77 -14.06 9.98
N VAL A 297 -12.80 -13.99 10.89
CA VAL A 297 -13.00 -13.92 12.34
C VAL A 297 -12.80 -12.47 12.76
N ALA A 298 -13.90 -11.78 13.08
CA ALA A 298 -13.90 -10.39 13.48
C ALA A 298 -13.82 -10.29 15.01
N VAL A 299 -12.79 -9.60 15.51
CA VAL A 299 -12.52 -9.46 16.95
C VAL A 299 -12.71 -8.01 17.36
N ASP A 300 -13.52 -7.77 18.38
CA ASP A 300 -13.64 -6.45 19.01
C ASP A 300 -14.10 -6.59 20.47
N VAL A 301 -14.03 -5.51 21.24
CA VAL A 301 -14.42 -5.52 22.65
C VAL A 301 -15.93 -5.81 22.82
N PRO A 302 -16.37 -6.46 23.93
CA PRO A 302 -17.78 -6.81 24.13
C PRO A 302 -18.77 -5.64 23.97
N ARG A 303 -18.40 -4.44 24.43
CA ARG A 303 -19.22 -3.23 24.28
C ARG A 303 -19.48 -2.79 22.83
N ALA A 304 -18.71 -3.31 21.86
CA ALA A 304 -18.89 -3.07 20.43
C ALA A 304 -19.63 -4.24 19.74
N GLY A 305 -20.17 -5.19 20.52
CA GLY A 305 -20.73 -6.44 20.03
C GLY A 305 -21.87 -6.29 19.02
N GLU A 306 -22.72 -5.27 19.15
CA GLU A 306 -23.79 -5.00 18.18
C GLU A 306 -23.24 -4.60 16.81
N ALA A 307 -22.33 -3.62 16.78
CA ALA A 307 -21.67 -3.19 15.54
C ALA A 307 -20.81 -4.31 14.93
N LEU A 308 -20.13 -5.10 15.77
CA LEU A 308 -19.40 -6.28 15.34
C LEU A 308 -20.33 -7.32 14.71
N GLY A 309 -21.50 -7.54 15.32
CA GLY A 309 -22.58 -8.39 14.81
C GLY A 309 -23.04 -7.98 13.40
N ALA A 310 -23.23 -6.67 13.18
CA ALA A 310 -23.60 -6.14 11.87
C ALA A 310 -22.53 -6.46 10.81
N VAL A 311 -21.24 -6.21 11.13
CA VAL A 311 -20.14 -6.51 10.21
C VAL A 311 -20.07 -8.00 9.88
N VAL A 312 -20.14 -8.90 10.86
CA VAL A 312 -20.04 -10.35 10.60
C VAL A 312 -21.23 -10.90 9.80
N ASN A 313 -22.41 -10.30 9.94
CA ASN A 313 -23.56 -10.64 9.11
C ASN A 313 -23.34 -10.26 7.64
N GLU A 314 -22.75 -9.08 7.38
CA GLU A 314 -22.39 -8.65 6.02
C GLU A 314 -21.32 -9.54 5.38
N VAL A 315 -20.33 -9.97 6.17
CA VAL A 315 -19.18 -10.74 5.65
C VAL A 315 -19.30 -12.25 5.81
N HIS A 316 -20.47 -12.74 6.26
CA HIS A 316 -20.71 -14.15 6.58
C HIS A 316 -19.59 -14.78 7.42
N GLY A 317 -19.07 -14.00 8.39
CA GLY A 317 -17.96 -14.36 9.26
C GLY A 317 -18.41 -14.79 10.64
N THR A 318 -17.49 -14.83 11.60
CA THR A 318 -17.80 -15.06 13.01
C THR A 318 -17.27 -13.94 13.89
N ALA A 319 -18.05 -13.57 14.91
CA ALA A 319 -17.66 -12.55 15.88
C ALA A 319 -17.03 -13.19 17.11
N LEU A 320 -15.92 -12.63 17.56
CA LEU A 320 -15.32 -12.91 18.86
C LEU A 320 -15.28 -11.62 19.68
N GLN A 321 -16.12 -11.54 20.71
CA GLN A 321 -16.13 -10.43 21.65
C GLN A 321 -15.02 -10.62 22.68
N LEU A 322 -13.92 -9.88 22.54
CA LEU A 322 -12.68 -10.05 23.29
C LEU A 322 -11.97 -8.71 23.48
N ASP A 323 -11.53 -8.43 24.70
CA ASP A 323 -10.50 -7.41 24.92
C ASP A 323 -9.14 -7.99 24.56
N ILE A 324 -8.50 -7.44 23.53
CA ILE A 324 -7.22 -7.93 23.03
C ILE A 324 -6.08 -7.75 24.03
N THR A 325 -6.25 -6.94 25.07
CA THR A 325 -5.24 -6.80 26.12
C THR A 325 -5.31 -7.91 27.17
N ALA A 326 -6.37 -8.74 27.16
CA ALA A 326 -6.50 -9.85 28.08
C ALA A 326 -5.27 -10.79 28.00
N PRO A 327 -4.77 -11.32 29.13
CA PRO A 327 -3.61 -12.21 29.12
C PRO A 327 -3.78 -13.44 28.23
N ASP A 328 -5.02 -13.92 28.10
CA ASP A 328 -5.42 -15.12 27.35
C ASP A 328 -5.98 -14.81 25.94
N ALA A 329 -5.75 -13.60 25.42
CA ALA A 329 -6.35 -13.17 24.16
C ALA A 329 -5.91 -14.04 22.96
N GLY A 330 -4.64 -14.47 22.93
CA GLY A 330 -4.13 -15.34 21.85
C GLY A 330 -4.79 -16.72 21.88
N GLU A 331 -4.89 -17.31 23.07
CA GLU A 331 -5.50 -18.61 23.33
C GLU A 331 -6.98 -18.59 22.95
N ARG A 332 -7.70 -17.52 23.31
CA ARG A 332 -9.11 -17.36 22.98
C ARG A 332 -9.36 -17.17 21.48
N ILE A 333 -8.46 -16.49 20.78
CA ILE A 333 -8.53 -16.38 19.31
C ILE A 333 -8.34 -17.75 18.67
N ALA A 334 -7.30 -18.50 19.08
CA ALA A 334 -7.02 -19.84 18.57
C ALA A 334 -8.16 -20.82 18.86
N ALA A 335 -8.65 -20.84 20.10
CA ALA A 335 -9.78 -21.67 20.52
C ALA A 335 -11.04 -21.37 19.69
N HIS A 336 -11.38 -20.10 19.49
CA HIS A 336 -12.53 -19.73 18.65
C HIS A 336 -12.37 -20.24 17.21
N VAL A 337 -11.18 -20.14 16.63
CA VAL A 337 -10.91 -20.68 15.29
C VAL A 337 -11.08 -22.21 15.27
N ALA A 338 -10.49 -22.91 16.23
CA ALA A 338 -10.57 -24.37 16.34
C ALA A 338 -12.02 -24.86 16.57
N GLU A 339 -12.78 -24.18 17.42
CA GLU A 339 -14.18 -24.49 17.72
C GLU A 339 -15.08 -24.29 16.51
N ARG A 340 -14.87 -23.21 15.73
CA ARG A 340 -15.73 -22.87 14.60
C ARG A 340 -15.42 -23.63 13.33
N TYR A 341 -14.15 -23.98 13.11
CA TYR A 341 -13.69 -24.50 11.82
C TYR A 341 -12.94 -25.84 11.93
N GLY A 342 -12.81 -26.42 13.13
CA GLY A 342 -12.15 -27.69 13.40
C GLY A 342 -10.74 -27.54 13.98
N ALA A 343 -10.24 -28.56 14.68
CA ALA A 343 -8.94 -28.53 15.35
C ALA A 343 -7.73 -28.34 14.39
N ASP A 344 -7.88 -28.78 13.14
CA ASP A 344 -6.89 -28.63 12.08
C ASP A 344 -6.98 -27.28 11.36
N ALA A 345 -7.97 -26.45 11.70
CA ALA A 345 -8.05 -25.09 11.21
C ALA A 345 -6.82 -24.30 11.64
N ARG A 346 -6.33 -23.46 10.74
CA ARG A 346 -5.19 -22.57 10.97
C ARG A 346 -5.54 -21.18 10.48
N ILE A 347 -5.02 -20.17 11.17
CA ILE A 347 -5.11 -18.76 10.79
C ILE A 347 -4.05 -18.50 9.72
N GLN A 348 -4.47 -18.16 8.50
CA GLN A 348 -3.53 -17.82 7.41
C GLN A 348 -3.14 -16.34 7.41
N ALA A 349 -3.96 -15.46 7.99
CA ALA A 349 -3.57 -14.07 8.18
C ALA A 349 -4.21 -13.44 9.42
N ILE A 350 -3.51 -12.47 10.00
CA ILE A 350 -4.05 -11.60 11.03
C ILE A 350 -3.80 -10.13 10.69
N ALA A 351 -4.84 -9.31 10.84
CA ALA A 351 -4.75 -7.86 10.77
C ALA A 351 -4.85 -7.28 12.18
N HIS A 352 -3.70 -6.88 12.75
CA HIS A 352 -3.62 -6.17 14.03
C HIS A 352 -4.00 -4.70 13.83
N ASN A 353 -5.30 -4.44 13.69
CA ASN A 353 -5.86 -3.13 13.43
C ASN A 353 -6.36 -2.42 14.70
N ALA A 354 -6.74 -3.16 15.75
CA ALA A 354 -7.18 -2.56 17.00
C ALA A 354 -6.14 -1.55 17.54
N GLY A 355 -6.64 -0.39 17.95
CA GLY A 355 -5.80 0.67 18.47
C GLY A 355 -6.61 1.83 19.04
N ILE A 356 -5.99 2.56 19.97
CA ILE A 356 -6.58 3.72 20.63
C ILE A 356 -5.60 4.90 20.66
N THR A 357 -6.17 6.09 20.85
CA THR A 357 -5.46 7.34 21.13
C THR A 357 -5.89 7.91 22.47
N ARG A 358 -4.96 8.54 23.19
CA ARG A 358 -5.19 9.26 24.47
C ARG A 358 -4.34 10.52 24.48
N ASP A 359 -4.72 11.46 23.64
CA ASP A 359 -3.86 12.59 23.28
C ASP A 359 -3.76 13.61 24.42
N ARG A 360 -2.52 13.81 24.89
CA ARG A 360 -2.11 14.78 25.90
C ARG A 360 -0.66 15.18 25.65
N LEU A 361 -0.35 16.45 25.90
CA LEU A 361 1.06 16.87 25.98
C LEU A 361 1.75 16.05 27.07
N LEU A 362 3.02 15.69 26.85
CA LEU A 362 3.75 14.80 27.77
C LEU A 362 3.78 15.36 29.21
N ALA A 363 3.94 16.67 29.37
CA ALA A 363 3.89 17.33 30.68
C ALA A 363 2.56 17.13 31.45
N ASN A 364 1.49 16.75 30.74
CA ASN A 364 0.14 16.52 31.29
C ASN A 364 -0.33 15.07 31.07
N MET A 365 0.58 14.14 30.74
CA MET A 365 0.28 12.74 30.52
C MET A 365 0.26 12.00 31.86
N ASP A 366 -0.83 11.32 32.18
CA ASP A 366 -0.91 10.45 33.35
C ASP A 366 -0.50 9.00 32.99
N GLU A 367 -0.12 8.23 34.01
CA GLU A 367 0.38 6.86 33.88
C GLU A 367 -0.66 5.95 33.22
N ARG A 368 -1.95 6.17 33.51
CA ARG A 368 -3.04 5.38 32.96
C ARG A 368 -3.19 5.59 31.46
N ARG A 369 -3.20 6.84 30.97
CA ARG A 369 -3.27 7.14 29.53
C ARG A 369 -2.04 6.65 28.78
N TRP A 370 -0.88 6.75 29.40
CA TRP A 370 0.36 6.21 28.86
C TRP A 370 0.28 4.69 28.70
N ALA A 371 0.03 3.97 29.80
CA ALA A 371 -0.02 2.51 29.83
C ALA A 371 -1.12 1.95 28.92
N GLN A 372 -2.32 2.54 28.92
CA GLN A 372 -3.44 2.04 28.11
C GLN A 372 -3.12 2.05 26.61
N VAL A 373 -2.47 3.11 26.12
CA VAL A 373 -2.11 3.23 24.71
C VAL A 373 -1.04 2.22 24.33
N LEU A 374 0.00 2.06 25.14
CA LEU A 374 1.05 1.06 24.89
C LEU A 374 0.51 -0.37 24.95
N ASP A 375 -0.36 -0.67 25.92
CA ASP A 375 -0.87 -2.02 26.12
C ASP A 375 -1.76 -2.46 24.94
N VAL A 376 -2.72 -1.63 24.54
CA VAL A 376 -3.60 -1.91 23.39
C VAL A 376 -2.83 -1.92 22.06
N ASN A 377 -2.01 -0.90 21.81
CA ASN A 377 -1.46 -0.69 20.47
C ASN A 377 -0.19 -1.51 20.19
N LEU A 378 0.50 -2.02 21.22
CA LEU A 378 1.79 -2.70 21.07
C LEU A 378 1.87 -4.01 21.87
N ALA A 379 1.66 -3.94 23.19
CA ALA A 379 1.91 -5.12 24.04
C ALA A 379 0.92 -6.26 23.77
N ALA A 380 -0.34 -5.95 23.46
CA ALA A 380 -1.34 -6.94 23.05
C ALA A 380 -0.90 -7.74 21.80
N GLN A 381 -0.35 -7.06 20.78
CA GLN A 381 0.11 -7.73 19.56
C GLN A 381 1.27 -8.69 19.84
N LEU A 382 2.21 -8.28 20.70
CA LEU A 382 3.31 -9.13 21.16
C LEU A 382 2.77 -10.40 21.82
N ARG A 383 1.88 -10.27 22.81
CA ARG A 383 1.28 -11.42 23.53
C ARG A 383 0.52 -12.35 22.59
N ILE A 384 -0.35 -11.80 21.75
CA ILE A 384 -1.14 -12.59 20.79
C ILE A 384 -0.22 -13.34 19.83
N ASN A 385 0.78 -12.67 19.25
CA ASN A 385 1.69 -13.32 18.31
C ASN A 385 2.53 -14.40 19.00
N THR A 386 3.04 -14.17 20.21
CA THR A 386 3.81 -15.18 20.96
C THR A 386 3.03 -16.47 21.13
N VAL A 387 1.73 -16.38 21.47
CA VAL A 387 0.87 -17.56 21.62
C VAL A 387 0.57 -18.20 20.26
N LEU A 388 0.12 -17.42 19.27
CA LEU A 388 -0.33 -17.95 17.98
C LEU A 388 0.80 -18.50 17.10
N LEU A 389 2.06 -18.13 17.36
CA LEU A 389 3.24 -18.64 16.65
C LEU A 389 3.69 -20.03 17.11
N ASP A 390 3.15 -20.56 18.20
CA ASP A 390 3.36 -21.94 18.63
C ASP A 390 2.78 -22.91 17.58
N PRO A 391 3.61 -23.71 16.89
CA PRO A 391 3.14 -24.63 15.86
C PRO A 391 2.23 -25.75 16.40
N GLY A 392 2.28 -26.02 17.71
CA GLY A 392 1.45 -27.04 18.36
C GLY A 392 0.05 -26.57 18.75
N LEU A 393 -0.24 -25.26 18.66
CA LEU A 393 -1.50 -24.69 19.12
C LEU A 393 -2.65 -24.95 18.11
N PRO A 394 -3.71 -25.71 18.48
CA PRO A 394 -4.88 -25.88 17.63
C PRO A 394 -5.55 -24.54 17.36
N GLY A 395 -5.90 -24.26 16.10
CA GLY A 395 -6.44 -22.95 15.69
C GLY A 395 -5.40 -21.81 15.66
N GLY A 396 -4.11 -22.11 15.91
CA GLY A 396 -3.00 -21.16 15.80
C GLY A 396 -2.66 -20.79 14.34
N TYR A 397 -1.50 -20.16 14.15
CA TYR A 397 -1.07 -19.75 12.82
C TYR A 397 -0.73 -20.93 11.90
N ALA A 398 -1.04 -20.76 10.61
CA ALA A 398 -0.49 -21.59 9.56
C ALA A 398 1.03 -21.40 9.45
N GLU A 399 1.74 -22.34 8.83
CA GLU A 399 3.18 -22.20 8.62
C GLU A 399 3.51 -20.98 7.74
N ASP A 400 2.70 -20.73 6.72
CA ASP A 400 2.79 -19.64 5.75
C ASP A 400 1.96 -18.39 6.14
N VAL A 401 1.83 -18.11 7.44
CA VAL A 401 1.00 -17.01 7.94
C VAL A 401 1.49 -15.64 7.48
N HIS A 402 0.53 -14.74 7.23
CA HIS A 402 0.76 -13.33 6.98
C HIS A 402 0.26 -12.46 8.13
N ILE A 403 1.18 -11.80 8.83
CA ILE A 403 0.88 -10.87 9.93
C ILE A 403 0.95 -9.45 9.41
N VAL A 404 -0.16 -8.72 9.45
CA VAL A 404 -0.23 -7.32 9.03
C VAL A 404 -0.60 -6.43 10.20
N ALA A 405 0.35 -5.62 10.66
CA ALA A 405 0.13 -4.69 11.76
C ALA A 405 -0.27 -3.28 11.28
N SER A 406 -0.89 -2.51 12.17
CA SER A 406 -1.24 -1.11 11.91
C SER A 406 -0.33 -0.17 12.70
N SER A 407 0.62 0.46 12.00
CA SER A 407 1.42 1.59 12.48
C SER A 407 0.66 2.92 12.25
N SER A 408 1.37 4.02 12.00
CA SER A 408 0.81 5.35 11.73
C SER A 408 1.92 6.29 11.25
N THR A 409 1.58 7.32 10.46
CA THR A 409 2.52 8.43 10.20
C THR A 409 3.01 9.11 11.48
N SER A 410 2.23 9.12 12.57
CA SER A 410 2.68 9.62 13.88
C SER A 410 3.77 8.74 14.52
N GLY A 411 3.84 7.45 14.17
CA GLY A 411 4.92 6.56 14.58
C GLY A 411 6.22 6.81 13.82
N ILE A 412 6.14 7.40 12.63
CA ILE A 412 7.30 7.70 11.77
C ILE A 412 7.83 9.11 12.07
N ALA A 413 6.95 10.11 12.10
CA ALA A 413 7.35 11.52 12.18
C ALA A 413 7.09 12.16 13.55
N GLY A 414 6.42 11.44 14.47
CA GLY A 414 5.89 12.03 15.69
C GLY A 414 4.65 12.90 15.44
N ASN A 415 3.97 13.27 16.52
CA ASN A 415 2.88 14.25 16.47
C ASN A 415 2.69 14.91 17.85
N ARG A 416 2.32 16.19 17.87
CA ARG A 416 2.13 16.94 19.12
C ARG A 416 0.99 16.34 19.94
N GLY A 417 1.27 16.06 21.21
CA GLY A 417 0.29 15.47 22.12
C GLY A 417 0.11 13.96 21.98
N GLN A 418 0.93 13.31 21.15
CA GLN A 418 0.88 11.88 20.85
C GLN A 418 2.19 11.18 21.21
N THR A 419 2.83 11.54 22.33
CA THR A 419 4.07 10.85 22.74
C THR A 419 3.84 9.37 23.02
N ASN A 420 2.79 9.03 23.77
CA ASN A 420 2.35 7.64 23.98
C ASN A 420 2.01 6.93 22.67
N TYR A 421 1.19 7.56 21.81
CA TYR A 421 0.72 6.96 20.56
C TYR A 421 1.85 6.80 19.55
N GLY A 422 2.68 7.83 19.36
CA GLY A 422 3.88 7.81 18.54
C GLY A 422 4.85 6.73 18.99
N THR A 423 5.13 6.62 20.30
CA THR A 423 5.92 5.50 20.85
C THR A 423 5.31 4.14 20.52
N SER A 424 3.99 3.97 20.70
CA SER A 424 3.33 2.69 20.39
C SER A 424 3.43 2.30 18.91
N LYS A 425 3.21 3.25 18.00
CA LYS A 425 3.18 2.99 16.55
C LYS A 425 4.57 2.89 15.94
N ALA A 426 5.58 3.57 16.51
CA ALA A 426 6.98 3.31 16.23
C ALA A 426 7.40 1.91 16.74
N GLY A 427 6.94 1.53 17.94
CA GLY A 427 7.16 0.18 18.48
C GLY A 427 6.58 -0.92 17.59
N VAL A 428 5.44 -0.68 16.92
CA VAL A 428 4.88 -1.61 15.92
C VAL A 428 5.82 -1.78 14.72
N ILE A 429 6.51 -0.72 14.27
CA ILE A 429 7.52 -0.83 13.21
C ILE A 429 8.69 -1.71 13.69
N GLY A 430 9.15 -1.49 14.92
CA GLY A 430 10.16 -2.33 15.56
C GLY A 430 9.74 -3.80 15.66
N LEU A 431 8.48 -4.06 16.03
CA LEU A 431 7.90 -5.41 16.10
C LEU A 431 7.95 -6.11 14.74
N VAL A 432 7.58 -5.42 13.65
CA VAL A 432 7.63 -5.96 12.29
C VAL A 432 9.05 -6.39 11.91
N LEU A 433 10.04 -5.53 12.17
CA LEU A 433 11.44 -5.81 11.86
C LEU A 433 11.99 -6.96 12.71
N ALA A 434 11.68 -6.96 14.00
CA ALA A 434 12.12 -8.00 14.94
C ALA A 434 11.52 -9.36 14.61
N LEU A 435 10.22 -9.43 14.27
CA LEU A 435 9.59 -10.70 13.88
C LEU A 435 10.11 -11.21 12.53
N ARG A 436 10.35 -10.32 11.55
CA ARG A 436 10.99 -10.70 10.29
C ARG A 436 12.35 -11.37 10.55
N GLU A 437 13.16 -10.81 11.42
CA GLU A 437 14.50 -11.32 11.74
C GLU A 437 14.43 -12.63 12.55
N ALA A 438 13.61 -12.66 13.61
CA ALA A 438 13.49 -13.82 14.50
C ALA A 438 12.92 -15.07 13.81
N TYR A 439 12.12 -14.88 12.75
CA TYR A 439 11.50 -15.96 11.98
C TYR A 439 11.96 -15.95 10.52
N ALA A 440 13.19 -15.47 10.28
CA ALA A 440 13.79 -15.38 8.95
C ALA A 440 14.05 -16.74 8.29
N ASP A 441 13.78 -17.87 8.95
CA ASP A 441 13.85 -19.23 8.41
C ASP A 441 12.47 -19.83 8.12
N ARG A 442 11.39 -19.22 8.62
CA ARG A 442 10.01 -19.69 8.42
C ARG A 442 9.37 -19.08 7.17
N PRO A 443 8.39 -19.78 6.58
CA PRO A 443 7.62 -19.29 5.42
C PRO A 443 6.59 -18.19 5.75
N LEU A 444 6.76 -17.43 6.83
CA LEU A 444 5.83 -16.39 7.26
C LEU A 444 6.26 -15.01 6.77
N THR A 445 5.29 -14.09 6.69
CA THR A 445 5.56 -12.67 6.46
C THR A 445 5.00 -11.81 7.57
N VAL A 446 5.72 -10.75 7.92
CA VAL A 446 5.27 -9.73 8.86
C VAL A 446 5.48 -8.37 8.23
N ASN A 447 4.40 -7.61 8.09
CA ASN A 447 4.41 -6.29 7.47
C ASN A 447 3.52 -5.33 8.28
N ALA A 448 3.59 -4.04 7.98
CA ALA A 448 2.65 -3.07 8.51
C ALA A 448 2.16 -2.08 7.47
N VAL A 449 0.97 -1.55 7.70
CA VAL A 449 0.49 -0.32 7.08
C VAL A 449 0.71 0.85 8.04
N ALA A 450 1.07 2.02 7.53
CA ALA A 450 1.18 3.26 8.28
C ALA A 450 0.23 4.31 7.68
N PRO A 451 -1.06 4.30 8.06
CA PRO A 451 -2.04 5.23 7.50
C PRO A 451 -1.68 6.69 7.82
N GLY A 452 -1.95 7.55 6.83
CA GLY A 452 -1.94 9.01 7.00
C GLY A 452 -3.29 9.53 7.49
N PHE A 453 -3.75 10.64 6.91
CA PHE A 453 -5.10 11.14 7.18
C PHE A 453 -6.14 10.31 6.42
N ILE A 454 -6.94 9.54 7.17
CA ILE A 454 -8.04 8.73 6.64
C ILE A 454 -9.37 9.26 7.18
N GLU A 455 -10.36 9.42 6.31
CA GLU A 455 -11.70 9.87 6.66
C GLU A 455 -12.43 8.77 7.44
N THR A 456 -12.66 9.01 8.74
CA THR A 456 -13.29 8.08 9.68
C THR A 456 -14.09 8.87 10.72
N ASP A 457 -14.92 8.19 11.52
CA ASP A 457 -15.57 8.78 12.68
C ASP A 457 -14.58 9.40 13.67
N MET A 458 -13.35 8.85 13.76
CA MET A 458 -12.31 9.37 14.65
C MET A 458 -11.77 10.71 14.15
N THR A 459 -11.54 10.86 12.84
CA THR A 459 -11.04 12.12 12.26
C THR A 459 -12.14 13.17 12.12
N ALA A 460 -13.42 12.78 12.17
CA ALA A 460 -14.54 13.71 12.25
C ALA A 460 -14.54 14.57 13.53
N ALA A 461 -13.89 14.13 14.60
CA ALA A 461 -13.75 14.89 15.85
C ALA A 461 -12.66 15.98 15.82
N ILE A 462 -11.86 16.06 14.75
CA ILE A 462 -10.81 17.07 14.58
C ILE A 462 -11.45 18.41 14.20
N PRO A 463 -11.02 19.55 14.79
CA PRO A 463 -11.52 20.88 14.42
C PRO A 463 -11.42 21.14 12.91
N THR A 464 -12.46 21.75 12.33
CA THR A 464 -12.68 21.83 10.88
C THR A 464 -11.48 22.37 10.09
N LEU A 465 -10.90 23.50 10.51
CA LEU A 465 -9.77 24.10 9.82
C LEU A 465 -8.53 23.19 9.86
N GLN A 466 -8.24 22.60 11.02
CA GLN A 466 -7.11 21.69 11.19
C GLN A 466 -7.30 20.40 10.38
N LYS A 467 -8.54 19.87 10.37
CA LYS A 467 -8.94 18.72 9.56
C LYS A 467 -8.70 18.99 8.07
N GLU A 468 -9.08 20.18 7.60
CA GLU A 468 -8.90 20.57 6.20
C GLU A 468 -7.43 20.66 5.78
N ILE A 469 -6.59 21.23 6.65
CA ILE A 469 -5.15 21.30 6.43
C ILE A 469 -4.57 19.88 6.32
N PHE A 470 -4.87 19.00 7.28
CA PHE A 470 -4.38 17.61 7.25
C PHE A 470 -4.88 16.84 6.04
N ARG A 471 -6.13 17.07 5.63
CA ARG A 471 -6.74 16.47 4.45
C ARG A 471 -6.01 16.84 3.15
N ARG A 472 -5.53 18.08 3.02
CA ARG A 472 -4.87 18.56 1.79
C ARG A 472 -3.34 18.45 1.78
N THR A 473 -2.73 18.15 2.91
CA THR A 473 -1.26 18.09 3.08
C THR A 473 -0.68 16.74 2.58
N ASN A 474 -0.96 16.41 1.32
CA ASN A 474 -0.42 15.26 0.60
C ASN A 474 -0.53 15.49 -0.91
N SER A 475 0.18 14.73 -1.74
CA SER A 475 0.23 14.92 -3.20
C SER A 475 -1.10 14.64 -3.91
N LEU A 476 -2.05 13.96 -3.26
CA LEU A 476 -3.38 13.68 -3.81
C LEU A 476 -4.44 14.70 -3.34
N HIS A 477 -4.04 15.65 -2.50
CA HIS A 477 -4.84 16.78 -2.01
C HIS A 477 -6.22 16.41 -1.43
N GLN A 478 -6.33 15.21 -0.86
CA GLN A 478 -7.56 14.70 -0.24
C GLN A 478 -7.25 13.70 0.88
N GLY A 479 -8.27 13.40 1.70
CA GLY A 479 -8.19 12.34 2.70
C GLY A 479 -8.32 10.97 2.07
N GLY A 480 -7.61 9.99 2.62
CA GLY A 480 -7.80 8.60 2.24
C GLY A 480 -9.13 8.06 2.78
N ARG A 481 -9.58 6.94 2.24
CA ARG A 481 -10.77 6.21 2.70
C ARG A 481 -10.35 4.93 3.43
N PRO A 482 -11.17 4.39 4.34
CA PRO A 482 -10.85 3.14 5.04
C PRO A 482 -10.54 1.97 4.08
N ILE A 483 -11.25 1.90 2.95
CA ILE A 483 -10.97 0.96 1.86
C ILE A 483 -9.54 1.04 1.30
N ASP A 484 -8.90 2.22 1.28
CA ASP A 484 -7.54 2.38 0.76
C ASP A 484 -6.52 1.66 1.66
N VAL A 485 -6.76 1.68 2.98
CA VAL A 485 -5.97 0.92 3.97
C VAL A 485 -6.29 -0.56 3.87
N ALA A 486 -7.57 -0.91 3.74
CA ALA A 486 -8.02 -2.29 3.65
C ALA A 486 -7.44 -3.04 2.44
N GLU A 487 -7.44 -2.41 1.27
CA GLU A 487 -6.84 -2.97 0.05
C GLU A 487 -5.34 -3.26 0.23
N THR A 488 -4.61 -2.36 0.92
CA THR A 488 -3.18 -2.54 1.21
C THR A 488 -2.95 -3.67 2.22
N VAL A 489 -3.79 -3.77 3.26
CA VAL A 489 -3.72 -4.86 4.25
C VAL A 489 -3.98 -6.21 3.59
N VAL A 490 -5.00 -6.30 2.76
CA VAL A 490 -5.36 -7.54 2.05
C VAL A 490 -4.30 -7.95 1.04
N TYR A 491 -3.69 -6.98 0.35
CA TYR A 491 -2.52 -7.23 -0.49
C TYR A 491 -1.34 -7.81 0.32
N LEU A 492 -0.96 -7.20 1.45
CA LEU A 492 0.14 -7.70 2.29
C LEU A 492 -0.15 -9.07 2.92
N ALA A 493 -1.42 -9.42 3.04
CA ALA A 493 -1.88 -10.70 3.56
C ALA A 493 -2.02 -11.81 2.50
N ASP A 494 -1.83 -11.49 1.21
CA ASP A 494 -1.98 -12.47 0.14
C ASP A 494 -0.76 -13.40 0.06
N PRO A 495 -0.93 -14.73 -0.03
CA PRO A 495 0.15 -15.67 -0.32
C PRO A 495 0.93 -15.39 -1.62
N ALA A 496 0.32 -14.72 -2.58
CA ALA A 496 1.03 -14.24 -3.77
C ALA A 496 2.07 -13.15 -3.45
N THR A 497 2.03 -12.57 -2.25
CA THR A 497 2.86 -11.46 -1.76
C THR A 497 3.94 -11.93 -0.76
N SER A 498 4.25 -13.24 -0.71
CA SER A 498 5.29 -13.79 0.19
C SER A 498 6.72 -13.28 -0.05
N GLY A 499 6.99 -12.65 -1.20
CA GLY A 499 8.26 -11.95 -1.46
C GLY A 499 8.40 -10.60 -0.73
N VAL A 500 7.34 -10.14 -0.06
CA VAL A 500 7.30 -8.86 0.66
C VAL A 500 7.25 -9.12 2.16
N ASN A 501 8.36 -8.87 2.85
CA ASN A 501 8.49 -9.14 4.29
C ASN A 501 9.28 -8.04 5.01
N GLY A 502 8.79 -7.60 6.17
CA GLY A 502 9.29 -6.46 6.94
C GLY A 502 8.97 -5.10 6.35
N GLN A 503 8.01 -5.00 5.42
CA GLN A 503 7.61 -3.73 4.83
C GLN A 503 6.74 -2.93 5.79
N VAL A 504 6.94 -1.60 5.79
CA VAL A 504 6.03 -0.63 6.41
C VAL A 504 5.53 0.32 5.33
N VAL A 505 4.30 0.10 4.88
CA VAL A 505 3.73 0.79 3.73
C VAL A 505 2.89 1.97 4.21
N ARG A 506 3.27 3.20 3.84
CA ARG A 506 2.42 4.35 4.17
C ARG A 506 1.26 4.48 3.20
N VAL A 507 0.05 4.31 3.70
CA VAL A 507 -1.20 4.57 2.97
C VAL A 507 -1.61 6.02 3.26
N CYS A 508 -1.00 6.96 2.55
CA CYS A 508 -1.01 8.37 2.96
C CYS A 508 -1.12 9.39 1.82
N GLY A 509 -1.32 8.97 0.58
CA GLY A 509 -1.36 9.87 -0.58
C GLY A 509 -0.08 10.68 -0.77
N GLN A 510 1.05 10.17 -0.26
CA GLN A 510 2.33 10.88 -0.16
C GLN A 510 2.26 12.15 0.73
N ASN A 511 1.76 11.99 1.96
CA ASN A 511 1.78 13.06 2.97
C ASN A 511 3.19 13.63 3.17
N ILE A 512 3.31 14.96 3.27
CA ILE A 512 4.59 15.68 3.42
C ILE A 512 5.33 15.30 4.72
N VAL A 513 4.59 14.90 5.75
CA VAL A 513 5.13 14.49 7.05
C VAL A 513 5.82 13.13 6.91
N GLY A 514 7.06 13.00 7.42
CA GLY A 514 7.85 11.79 7.31
C GLY A 514 9.22 11.89 8.00
N ALA A 515 10.00 10.81 7.90
CA ALA A 515 11.38 10.68 8.35
C ALA A 515 12.19 9.90 7.29
#